data_AF-A0A932XST1-F1
#
_entry.id   AF-A0A932XST1-F1
#
_cell.length_a   1.000
_cell.length_b   1.000
_cell.length_c   1.000
_cell.angle_alpha   90.00
_cell.angle_beta   90.00
_cell.angle_gamma   90.00
#
_symmetry.space_group_name_H-M   'P 1'
#
loop_
_entity.id
_entity.type
_entity.pdbx_description
1 polymer ?
#
loop_
_entity_poly.entity_id
_entity_poly.type
_entity_poly.pdbx_seq_one_letter_code
_entity_poly.pdbx_strand_id
1 'polypeptide(L)'
;MALETTLAGAYPKIGDSTEEQKLRRALHQFDKSEISEEDLEQVKNEVTEEAIRQQIEAGLDLVTDGLIRWDDPLTYFARRISGFEISGLIRYFDTNTFYRQPIVESRLEFIKPILAPDYQFAQEKSTKPVKAVVTGPYTIAKLSRNHFYREFKQLVFDLAHIIHKEAEALEEAGCRYIQFDEPAVLNHKQDFNLFLQVYEIVTAQLSKAEKTLQLNFGNLEGLYPKILNVNVERIGFELTKG
;
A
#
# COMPACT_ATOMS: atom_id res chain seq x y z
N MET A 1 5.18 -20.27 -21.92
CA MET A 1 5.39 -19.40 -20.75
C MET A 1 4.21 -19.64 -19.84
N ALA A 2 4.42 -20.07 -18.60
CA ALA A 2 3.32 -20.20 -17.63
C ALA A 2 2.96 -18.80 -17.13
N LEU A 3 1.66 -18.53 -16.97
CA LEU A 3 1.18 -17.27 -16.38
C LEU A 3 1.32 -17.37 -14.86
N GLU A 4 1.94 -16.38 -14.23
CA GLU A 4 2.01 -16.26 -12.77
C GLU A 4 0.74 -15.58 -12.25
N THR A 5 0.19 -16.07 -11.15
CA THR A 5 -1.05 -15.58 -10.54
C THR A 5 -0.80 -14.91 -9.20
N THR A 6 -1.39 -13.73 -9.00
CA THR A 6 -1.27 -12.95 -7.76
C THR A 6 -2.49 -12.07 -7.53
N LEU A 7 -2.64 -11.59 -6.30
CA LEU A 7 -3.62 -10.57 -5.94
C LEU A 7 -3.06 -9.17 -6.21
N ALA A 8 -3.82 -8.31 -6.89
CA ALA A 8 -3.38 -6.94 -7.22
C ALA A 8 -3.59 -5.93 -6.09
N GLY A 9 -4.33 -6.25 -5.02
CA GLY A 9 -4.68 -5.27 -4.00
C GLY A 9 -5.16 -5.91 -2.69
N ALA A 10 -6.06 -5.25 -1.98
CA ALA A 10 -6.56 -5.72 -0.70
C ALA A 10 -7.39 -7.01 -0.81
N TYR A 11 -7.28 -7.87 0.20
CA TYR A 11 -8.19 -9.00 0.40
C TYR A 11 -9.41 -8.55 1.23
N PRO A 12 -10.63 -9.03 0.96
CA PRO A 12 -11.79 -8.69 1.79
C PRO A 12 -11.54 -9.01 3.28
N LYS A 13 -11.71 -8.00 4.15
CA LYS A 13 -11.41 -8.09 5.59
C LYS A 13 -12.60 -8.53 6.44
N ILE A 14 -13.79 -8.53 5.85
CA ILE A 14 -15.08 -8.67 6.52
C ILE A 14 -15.91 -9.60 5.65
N GLY A 15 -16.19 -10.81 6.11
CA GLY A 15 -17.14 -11.70 5.45
C GLY A 15 -18.58 -11.46 5.86
N ASP A 16 -19.49 -12.24 5.27
CA ASP A 16 -20.93 -12.05 5.42
C ASP A 16 -21.46 -12.60 6.75
N SER A 17 -20.83 -13.65 7.28
CA SER A 17 -21.24 -14.28 8.53
C SER A 17 -20.64 -13.59 9.75
N THR A 18 -21.30 -13.76 10.90
CA THR A 18 -20.75 -13.30 12.18
C THR A 18 -19.32 -13.82 12.38
N GLU A 19 -19.05 -15.10 12.14
CA GLU A 19 -17.71 -15.68 12.33
C GLU A 19 -16.64 -15.07 11.42
N GLU A 20 -16.98 -14.59 10.23
CA GLU A 20 -16.03 -13.93 9.32
C GLU A 20 -15.82 -12.45 9.65
N GLN A 21 -16.62 -11.87 10.55
CA GLN A 21 -16.49 -10.47 11.00
C GLN A 21 -15.58 -10.31 12.23
N LYS A 22 -14.69 -11.28 12.49
CA LYS A 22 -13.75 -11.27 13.64
C LYS A 22 -12.98 -9.96 13.77
N LEU A 23 -12.33 -9.50 12.70
CA LEU A 23 -11.55 -8.26 12.72
C LEU A 23 -12.42 -7.05 13.06
N ARG A 24 -13.58 -6.92 12.42
CA ARG A 24 -14.52 -5.82 12.67
C ARG A 24 -14.96 -5.78 14.14
N ARG A 25 -15.28 -6.94 14.73
CA ARG A 25 -15.67 -7.02 16.14
C ARG A 25 -14.52 -6.65 17.06
N ALA A 26 -13.33 -7.18 16.82
CA ALA A 26 -12.15 -6.90 17.63
C ALA A 26 -11.81 -5.40 17.59
N LEU A 27 -11.85 -4.76 16.41
CA LEU A 27 -11.68 -3.31 16.28
C LEU A 27 -12.72 -2.54 17.12
N HIS A 28 -14.00 -2.93 17.04
CA HIS A 28 -15.07 -2.29 17.81
C HIS A 28 -14.92 -2.49 19.33
N GLN A 29 -14.47 -3.66 19.76
CA GLN A 29 -14.18 -3.94 21.18
C GLN A 29 -12.97 -3.14 21.66
N PHE A 30 -11.94 -3.02 20.84
CA PHE A 30 -10.75 -2.22 21.13
C PHE A 30 -11.08 -0.73 21.25
N ASP A 31 -11.90 -0.19 20.34
CA ASP A 31 -12.39 1.20 20.39
C ASP A 31 -13.15 1.50 21.70
N LYS A 32 -13.79 0.48 22.30
CA LYS A 32 -14.46 0.56 23.60
C LYS A 32 -13.57 0.21 24.79
N SER A 33 -12.29 -0.07 24.56
CA SER A 33 -11.33 -0.53 25.57
C SER A 33 -11.76 -1.84 26.27
N GLU A 34 -12.52 -2.69 25.57
CA GLU A 34 -12.98 -4.00 26.07
C GLU A 34 -11.92 -5.10 25.88
N ILE A 35 -10.99 -4.94 24.95
CA ILE A 35 -9.84 -5.83 24.72
C ILE A 35 -8.54 -5.03 24.70
N SER A 36 -7.42 -5.70 24.96
CA SER A 36 -6.09 -5.08 24.92
C SER A 36 -5.58 -4.91 23.48
N GLU A 37 -4.49 -4.16 23.32
CA GLU A 37 -3.78 -4.06 22.03
C GLU A 37 -3.22 -5.42 21.60
N GLU A 38 -2.76 -6.23 22.56
CA GLU A 38 -2.26 -7.60 22.32
C GLU A 38 -3.37 -8.51 21.81
N ASP A 39 -4.57 -8.44 22.40
CA ASP A 39 -5.74 -9.21 21.93
C ASP A 39 -6.14 -8.81 20.50
N LEU A 40 -6.16 -7.51 20.19
CA LEU A 40 -6.45 -7.03 18.84
C LEU A 40 -5.40 -7.50 17.84
N GLU A 41 -4.13 -7.49 18.24
CA GLU A 41 -3.01 -7.93 17.42
C GLU A 41 -3.07 -9.43 17.13
N GLN A 42 -3.48 -10.24 18.12
CA GLN A 42 -3.75 -11.65 17.91
C GLN A 42 -4.86 -11.87 16.86
N VAL A 43 -5.97 -11.14 16.93
CA VAL A 43 -7.04 -11.26 15.91
C VAL A 43 -6.55 -10.85 14.52
N LYS A 44 -5.72 -9.81 14.42
CA LYS A 44 -5.10 -9.42 13.13
C LYS A 44 -4.20 -10.53 12.58
N ASN A 45 -3.41 -11.17 13.45
CA ASN A 45 -2.56 -12.31 13.09
C ASN A 45 -3.40 -13.45 12.51
N GLU A 46 -4.45 -13.86 13.21
CA GLU A 46 -5.34 -14.95 12.81
C GLU A 46 -6.02 -14.68 11.45
N VAL A 47 -6.55 -13.47 11.24
CA VAL A 47 -7.22 -13.11 9.99
C VAL A 47 -6.24 -12.98 8.83
N THR A 48 -5.00 -12.53 9.10
CA THR A 48 -3.93 -12.49 8.09
C THR A 48 -3.53 -13.90 7.65
N GLU A 49 -3.35 -14.82 8.58
CA GLU A 49 -3.05 -16.24 8.28
C GLU A 49 -4.18 -16.89 7.48
N GLU A 50 -5.44 -16.62 7.85
CA GLU A 50 -6.60 -17.11 7.12
C GLU A 50 -6.63 -16.60 5.66
N ALA A 51 -6.39 -15.30 5.45
CA ALA A 51 -6.34 -14.70 4.11
C ALA A 51 -5.20 -15.29 3.26
N ILE A 52 -4.03 -15.52 3.84
CA ILE A 52 -2.89 -16.16 3.16
C ILE A 52 -3.26 -17.60 2.77
N ARG A 53 -3.81 -18.39 3.70
CA ARG A 53 -4.22 -19.77 3.45
C ARG A 53 -5.23 -19.86 2.31
N GLN A 54 -6.25 -19.00 2.31
CA GLN A 54 -7.27 -18.95 1.25
C GLN A 54 -6.66 -18.61 -0.12
N GLN A 55 -5.72 -17.67 -0.18
CA GLN A 55 -4.98 -17.35 -1.41
C GLN A 55 -4.18 -18.55 -1.94
N ILE A 56 -3.51 -19.31 -1.05
CA ILE A 56 -2.74 -20.50 -1.41
C ILE A 56 -3.67 -21.62 -1.90
N GLU A 57 -4.78 -21.86 -1.22
CA GLU A 57 -5.79 -22.87 -1.60
C GLU A 57 -6.46 -22.54 -2.93
N ALA A 58 -6.63 -21.25 -3.25
CA ALA A 58 -7.09 -20.79 -4.56
C ALA A 58 -6.05 -20.99 -5.68
N GLY A 59 -4.83 -21.39 -5.34
CA GLY A 59 -3.77 -21.70 -6.30
C GLY A 59 -2.91 -20.51 -6.72
N LEU A 60 -2.90 -19.41 -5.96
CA LEU A 60 -2.04 -18.26 -6.27
C LEU A 60 -0.55 -18.61 -6.12
N ASP A 61 0.26 -18.12 -7.05
CA ASP A 61 1.72 -18.31 -7.05
C ASP A 61 2.42 -17.34 -6.10
N LEU A 62 1.91 -16.11 -6.01
CA LEU A 62 2.42 -15.01 -5.20
C LEU A 62 1.27 -14.39 -4.40
N VAL A 63 1.35 -14.49 -3.07
CA VAL A 63 0.28 -14.04 -2.16
C VAL A 63 0.62 -12.70 -1.51
N THR A 64 -0.36 -12.10 -0.84
CA THR A 64 -0.18 -10.90 -0.01
C THR A 64 -0.66 -11.18 1.42
N ASP A 65 -0.32 -10.30 2.36
CA ASP A 65 -0.91 -10.29 3.71
C ASP A 65 -2.39 -9.85 3.72
N GLY A 66 -2.99 -9.63 2.55
CA GLY A 66 -4.35 -9.16 2.36
C GLY A 66 -4.58 -7.71 2.77
N LEU A 67 -3.54 -6.98 3.19
CA LEU A 67 -3.61 -5.63 3.76
C LEU A 67 -4.55 -5.60 4.99
N ILE A 68 -4.67 -6.73 5.69
CA ILE A 68 -5.65 -6.96 6.77
C ILE A 68 -5.49 -5.91 7.88
N ARG A 69 -4.24 -5.57 8.21
CA ARG A 69 -3.87 -4.65 9.28
C ARG A 69 -4.20 -3.19 8.99
N TRP A 70 -4.44 -2.85 7.73
CA TRP A 70 -4.60 -1.47 7.32
C TRP A 70 -6.01 -0.97 7.68
N ASP A 71 -6.12 0.24 8.19
CA ASP A 71 -7.42 0.92 8.27
C ASP A 71 -7.89 1.24 6.84
N ASP A 72 -7.03 1.91 6.10
CA ASP A 72 -7.17 2.28 4.70
C ASP A 72 -5.78 2.50 4.06
N PRO A 73 -5.67 2.60 2.72
CA PRO A 73 -4.37 2.69 2.04
C PRO A 73 -3.54 3.95 2.35
N LEU A 74 -4.10 4.97 2.99
CA LEU A 74 -3.43 6.26 3.25
C LEU A 74 -3.06 6.39 4.73
N THR A 75 -4.05 6.20 5.61
CA THR A 75 -3.92 6.35 7.05
C THR A 75 -2.89 5.40 7.63
N TYR A 76 -2.74 4.19 7.07
CA TYR A 76 -1.77 3.22 7.57
C TYR A 76 -0.33 3.74 7.50
N PHE A 77 0.02 4.41 6.39
CA PHE A 77 1.32 5.05 6.24
C PHE A 77 1.38 6.39 6.97
N ALA A 78 0.36 7.24 6.80
CA ALA A 78 0.36 8.58 7.36
C ALA A 78 0.52 8.59 8.89
N ARG A 79 -0.11 7.66 9.62
CA ARG A 79 0.07 7.52 11.08
C ARG A 79 1.49 7.15 11.53
N ARG A 80 2.33 6.65 10.61
CA ARG A 80 3.68 6.14 10.89
C ARG A 80 4.79 6.98 10.25
N ILE A 81 4.41 8.08 9.59
CA ILE A 81 5.31 9.08 9.04
C ILE A 81 5.12 10.36 9.86
N SER A 82 6.23 10.93 10.35
CA SER A 82 6.17 12.18 11.13
C SER A 82 5.63 13.32 10.25
N GLY A 83 4.94 14.28 10.86
CA GLY A 83 4.45 15.49 10.19
C GLY A 83 3.08 15.38 9.51
N PHE A 84 2.46 14.19 9.55
CA PHE A 84 1.05 14.02 9.22
C PHE A 84 0.15 14.15 10.44
N GLU A 85 -0.99 14.79 10.21
CA GLU A 85 -2.19 14.70 11.03
C GLU A 85 -3.31 13.98 10.27
N ILE A 86 -4.27 13.38 10.96
CA ILE A 86 -5.37 12.63 10.32
C ILE A 86 -6.68 13.40 10.47
N SER A 87 -7.37 13.63 9.35
CA SER A 87 -8.63 14.38 9.29
C SER A 87 -9.85 13.49 9.03
N GLY A 88 -10.94 14.12 8.58
CA GLY A 88 -12.22 13.47 8.27
C GLY A 88 -12.15 12.47 7.10
N LEU A 89 -13.26 11.77 6.90
CA LEU A 89 -13.40 10.76 5.86
C LEU A 89 -13.65 11.39 4.50
N ILE A 90 -12.92 10.93 3.49
CA ILE A 90 -13.10 11.29 2.08
C ILE A 90 -13.25 10.01 1.27
N ARG A 91 -14.10 10.06 0.25
CA ARG A 91 -14.34 8.95 -0.67
C ARG A 91 -13.06 8.59 -1.44
N TYR A 92 -12.75 7.29 -1.51
CA TYR A 92 -11.56 6.80 -2.21
C TYR A 92 -11.88 6.59 -3.70
N PHE A 93 -11.43 7.51 -4.55
CA PHE A 93 -11.74 7.53 -6.00
C PHE A 93 -13.25 7.34 -6.26
N ASP A 94 -13.64 6.70 -7.37
CA ASP A 94 -15.04 6.35 -7.65
C ASP A 94 -15.41 4.96 -7.12
N THR A 95 -15.10 4.73 -5.83
CA THR A 95 -15.49 3.51 -5.10
C THR A 95 -16.48 3.85 -3.99
N ASN A 96 -17.08 2.86 -3.32
CA ASN A 96 -17.90 3.10 -2.13
C ASN A 96 -17.09 3.00 -0.82
N THR A 97 -15.76 3.08 -0.89
CA THR A 97 -14.88 3.07 0.28
C THR A 97 -14.37 4.47 0.60
N PHE A 98 -13.89 4.65 1.82
CA PHE A 98 -13.44 5.92 2.35
C PHE A 98 -12.09 5.75 3.04
N TYR A 99 -11.28 6.81 3.01
CA TYR A 99 -10.04 6.93 3.76
C TYR A 99 -10.08 8.17 4.63
N ARG A 100 -9.30 8.20 5.71
CA ARG A 100 -9.13 9.42 6.50
C ARG A 100 -8.06 10.29 5.85
N GLN A 101 -8.41 11.52 5.50
CA GLN A 101 -7.49 12.39 4.76
C GLN A 101 -6.27 12.76 5.61
N PRO A 102 -5.04 12.44 5.17
CA PRO A 102 -3.84 12.94 5.82
C PRO A 102 -3.67 14.44 5.55
N ILE A 103 -3.23 15.19 6.56
CA ILE A 103 -2.87 16.60 6.45
C ILE A 103 -1.39 16.75 6.79
N VAL A 104 -0.62 17.36 5.90
CA VAL A 104 0.80 17.65 6.12
C VAL A 104 0.92 18.97 6.87
N GLU A 105 1.24 18.90 8.17
CA GLU A 105 1.37 20.07 9.05
C GLU A 105 2.83 20.47 9.29
N SER A 106 3.77 19.54 9.12
CA SER A 106 5.20 19.81 9.21
C SER A 106 5.99 18.98 8.19
N ARG A 107 7.32 19.06 8.23
CA ARG A 107 8.17 18.27 7.34
C ARG A 107 7.94 16.79 7.60
N LEU A 108 7.77 16.03 6.51
CA LEU A 108 7.60 14.59 6.58
C LEU A 108 8.94 13.90 6.83
N GLU A 109 8.95 13.00 7.81
CA GLU A 109 10.15 12.24 8.16
C GLU A 109 9.83 10.76 8.39
N PHE A 110 10.71 9.90 7.88
CA PHE A 110 10.69 8.46 8.15
C PHE A 110 11.09 8.22 9.60
N ILE A 111 10.21 7.57 10.37
CA ILE A 111 10.46 7.26 11.78
C ILE A 111 11.11 5.88 11.92
N LYS A 112 10.46 4.85 11.36
CA LYS A 112 10.86 3.45 11.41
C LYS A 112 10.16 2.67 10.29
N PRO A 113 10.64 1.46 9.94
CA PRO A 113 9.96 0.61 8.97
C PRO A 113 8.50 0.36 9.34
N ILE A 114 7.62 0.44 8.35
CA ILE A 114 6.16 0.36 8.50
C ILE A 114 5.69 -1.07 8.27
N LEU A 115 6.09 -1.67 7.15
CA LEU A 115 5.61 -2.94 6.62
C LEU A 115 6.59 -4.08 6.85
N ALA A 116 7.86 -3.82 7.17
CA ALA A 116 8.83 -4.89 7.39
C ALA A 116 8.37 -5.93 8.44
N PRO A 117 7.81 -5.54 9.62
CA PRO A 117 7.26 -6.51 10.58
C PRO A 117 6.06 -7.28 10.03
N ASP A 118 5.15 -6.58 9.33
CA ASP A 118 3.95 -7.19 8.74
C ASP A 118 4.32 -8.23 7.68
N TYR A 119 5.27 -7.87 6.80
CA TYR A 119 5.82 -8.75 5.78
C TYR A 119 6.49 -9.98 6.40
N GLN A 120 7.32 -9.81 7.44
CA GLN A 120 8.00 -10.93 8.10
C GLN A 120 7.00 -11.92 8.70
N PHE A 121 5.98 -11.41 9.40
CA PHE A 121 4.90 -12.24 9.92
C PHE A 121 4.17 -12.98 8.80
N ALA A 122 3.75 -12.28 7.74
CA ALA A 122 3.05 -12.88 6.62
C ALA A 122 3.89 -13.96 5.91
N GLN A 123 5.18 -13.69 5.69
CA GLN A 123 6.08 -14.64 5.06
C GLN A 123 6.33 -15.86 5.93
N GLU A 124 6.40 -15.71 7.27
CA GLU A 124 6.50 -16.83 8.22
C GLU A 124 5.27 -17.76 8.14
N LYS A 125 4.07 -17.20 7.93
CA LYS A 125 2.81 -17.96 7.82
C LYS A 125 2.51 -18.48 6.42
N SER A 126 3.37 -18.19 5.43
CA SER A 126 3.14 -18.55 4.03
C SER A 126 4.15 -19.57 3.52
N THR A 127 3.68 -20.61 2.83
CA THR A 127 4.53 -21.54 2.06
C THR A 127 4.87 -21.00 0.67
N LYS A 128 4.19 -19.93 0.23
CA LYS A 128 4.44 -19.22 -1.03
C LYS A 128 5.19 -17.92 -0.76
N PRO A 129 5.89 -17.34 -1.76
CA PRO A 129 6.43 -15.99 -1.64
C PRO A 129 5.31 -15.00 -1.33
N VAL A 130 5.60 -14.04 -0.45
CA VAL A 130 4.70 -12.92 -0.13
C VAL A 130 5.18 -11.66 -0.84
N LYS A 131 4.24 -10.95 -1.46
CA LYS A 131 4.44 -9.63 -2.04
C LYS A 131 4.01 -8.55 -1.06
N ALA A 132 4.90 -7.61 -0.78
CA ALA A 132 4.56 -6.41 -0.01
C ALA A 132 3.85 -5.39 -0.90
N VAL A 133 2.76 -4.81 -0.40
CA VAL A 133 2.04 -3.74 -1.09
C VAL A 133 2.30 -2.42 -0.38
N VAL A 134 2.69 -1.40 -1.14
CA VAL A 134 3.08 -0.08 -0.65
C VAL A 134 2.24 0.95 -1.37
N THR A 135 1.54 1.83 -0.66
CA THR A 135 0.91 2.97 -1.33
C THR A 135 2.01 3.92 -1.78
N GLY A 136 2.07 4.21 -3.09
CA GLY A 136 3.16 4.98 -3.67
C GLY A 136 3.15 6.45 -3.21
N PRO A 137 4.32 7.10 -3.23
CA PRO A 137 4.49 8.46 -2.70
C PRO A 137 3.67 9.51 -3.45
N TYR A 138 3.43 9.33 -4.76
CA TYR A 138 2.66 10.29 -5.53
C TYR A 138 1.18 10.26 -5.14
N THR A 139 0.62 9.06 -4.95
CA THR A 139 -0.76 8.87 -4.48
C THR A 139 -0.94 9.35 -3.06
N ILE A 140 0.00 9.05 -2.14
CA ILE A 140 -0.02 9.62 -0.79
C ILE A 140 -0.03 11.15 -0.87
N ALA A 141 0.85 11.76 -1.66
CA ALA A 141 0.92 13.20 -1.80
C ALA A 141 -0.38 13.82 -2.38
N LYS A 142 -0.95 13.22 -3.42
CA LYS A 142 -2.16 13.74 -4.08
C LYS A 142 -3.43 13.61 -3.25
N LEU A 143 -3.52 12.54 -2.46
CA LEU A 143 -4.68 12.29 -1.59
C LEU A 143 -4.54 12.97 -0.22
N SER A 144 -3.39 13.56 0.07
CA SER A 144 -3.16 14.37 1.27
C SER A 144 -3.48 15.85 1.03
N ARG A 145 -3.85 16.56 2.09
CA ARG A 145 -3.94 18.02 2.12
C ARG A 145 -2.62 18.60 2.61
N ASN A 146 -2.06 19.57 1.91
CA ASN A 146 -0.74 20.12 2.23
C ASN A 146 -0.84 21.53 2.84
N HIS A 147 -0.35 21.71 4.09
CA HIS A 147 -0.22 23.01 4.75
C HIS A 147 1.22 23.50 4.92
N PHE A 148 2.20 22.62 4.71
CA PHE A 148 3.59 22.90 5.02
C PHE A 148 4.44 23.23 3.79
N TYR A 149 4.44 22.36 2.78
CA TYR A 149 5.31 22.52 1.61
C TYR A 149 4.77 23.60 0.67
N ARG A 150 5.67 24.42 0.13
CA ARG A 150 5.28 25.48 -0.81
C ARG A 150 4.90 24.91 -2.18
N GLU A 151 5.61 23.88 -2.60
CA GLU A 151 5.41 23.24 -3.90
C GLU A 151 5.06 21.77 -3.73
N PHE A 152 4.13 21.27 -4.55
CA PHE A 152 3.76 19.86 -4.58
C PHE A 152 4.97 18.94 -4.84
N LYS A 153 5.93 19.42 -5.65
CA LYS A 153 7.19 18.72 -5.93
C LYS A 153 8.01 18.44 -4.66
N GLN A 154 8.05 19.36 -3.72
CA GLN A 154 8.80 19.19 -2.47
C GLN A 154 8.17 18.10 -1.59
N LEU A 155 6.84 18.14 -1.46
CA LEU A 155 6.08 17.13 -0.72
C LEU A 155 6.31 15.72 -1.31
N VAL A 156 6.12 15.57 -2.62
CA VAL A 156 6.23 14.24 -3.25
C VAL A 156 7.67 13.72 -3.22
N PHE A 157 8.68 14.60 -3.25
CA PHE A 157 10.08 14.19 -3.11
C PHE A 157 10.42 13.74 -1.70
N ASP A 158 9.98 14.44 -0.64
CA ASP A 158 10.20 13.96 0.74
C ASP A 158 9.50 12.60 0.93
N LEU A 159 8.26 12.43 0.43
CA LEU A 159 7.57 11.14 0.42
C LEU A 159 8.32 10.07 -0.38
N ALA A 160 8.91 10.41 -1.54
CA ALA A 160 9.69 9.46 -2.35
C ALA A 160 10.88 8.90 -1.57
N HIS A 161 11.61 9.75 -0.84
CA HIS A 161 12.72 9.30 0.01
C HIS A 161 12.25 8.47 1.21
N ILE A 162 11.08 8.77 1.78
CA ILE A 162 10.48 7.99 2.86
C ILE A 162 10.08 6.59 2.37
N ILE A 163 9.40 6.52 1.22
CA ILE A 163 8.99 5.24 0.62
C ILE A 163 10.19 4.46 0.09
N HIS A 164 11.25 5.12 -0.36
CA HIS A 164 12.52 4.46 -0.68
C HIS A 164 13.09 3.74 0.55
N LYS A 165 13.21 4.42 1.71
CA LYS A 165 13.67 3.78 2.96
C LYS A 165 12.78 2.63 3.41
N GLU A 166 11.47 2.74 3.20
CA GLU A 166 10.53 1.66 3.47
C GLU A 166 10.80 0.44 2.57
N ALA A 167 11.07 0.67 1.29
CA ALA A 167 11.42 -0.39 0.35
C ALA A 167 12.78 -1.03 0.65
N GLU A 168 13.79 -0.24 1.07
CA GLU A 168 15.07 -0.76 1.58
C GLU A 168 14.84 -1.67 2.79
N ALA A 169 14.02 -1.24 3.75
CA ALA A 169 13.71 -2.04 4.94
C ALA A 169 12.97 -3.34 4.60
N LEU A 170 12.10 -3.33 3.57
CA LEU A 170 11.48 -4.54 3.05
C LEU A 170 12.51 -5.48 2.41
N GLU A 171 13.44 -4.97 1.62
CA GLU A 171 14.55 -5.77 1.07
C GLU A 171 15.45 -6.37 2.16
N GLU A 172 15.75 -5.60 3.21
CA GLU A 172 16.49 -6.06 4.39
C GLU A 172 15.74 -7.13 5.18
N ALA A 173 14.41 -7.04 5.25
CA ALA A 173 13.55 -8.06 5.82
C ALA A 173 13.43 -9.33 4.96
N GLY A 174 14.03 -9.34 3.75
CA GLY A 174 14.03 -10.47 2.83
C GLY A 174 12.85 -10.47 1.85
N CYS A 175 12.16 -9.35 1.68
CA CYS A 175 11.11 -9.20 0.68
C CYS A 175 11.69 -9.28 -0.74
N ARG A 176 11.06 -10.12 -1.58
CA ARG A 176 11.49 -10.33 -2.98
C ARG A 176 10.56 -9.71 -4.00
N TYR A 177 9.38 -9.24 -3.58
CA TYR A 177 8.37 -8.65 -4.45
C TYR A 177 7.74 -7.45 -3.75
N ILE A 178 7.93 -6.25 -4.31
CA ILE A 178 7.36 -5.01 -3.79
C ILE A 178 6.46 -4.41 -4.86
N GLN A 179 5.19 -4.20 -4.52
CA GLN A 179 4.24 -3.51 -5.36
C GLN A 179 4.01 -2.11 -4.84
N PHE A 180 4.10 -1.11 -5.72
CA PHE A 180 3.75 0.26 -5.43
C PHE A 180 2.42 0.62 -6.11
N ASP A 181 1.41 0.95 -5.32
CA ASP A 181 0.09 1.33 -5.78
C ASP A 181 0.04 2.84 -6.06
N GLU A 182 -0.15 3.21 -7.33
CA GLU A 182 -0.19 4.62 -7.78
C GLU A 182 -1.43 4.99 -8.61
N PRO A 183 -2.66 4.74 -8.13
CA PRO A 183 -3.87 5.05 -8.88
C PRO A 183 -4.03 6.56 -9.18
N ALA A 184 -3.48 7.45 -8.35
CA ALA A 184 -3.68 8.90 -8.53
C ALA A 184 -3.03 9.44 -9.82
N VAL A 185 -1.95 8.82 -10.33
CA VAL A 185 -1.25 9.32 -11.52
C VAL A 185 -2.13 9.26 -12.77
N LEU A 186 -3.08 8.32 -12.83
CA LEU A 186 -4.00 8.16 -13.96
C LEU A 186 -4.95 9.36 -14.13
N ASN A 187 -5.29 10.05 -13.05
CA ASN A 187 -6.14 11.25 -13.08
C ASN A 187 -5.35 12.57 -13.10
N HIS A 188 -4.01 12.47 -13.10
CA HIS A 188 -3.10 13.62 -13.02
C HIS A 188 -1.94 13.47 -14.00
N LYS A 189 -2.27 13.13 -15.25
CA LYS A 189 -1.31 12.79 -16.32
C LYS A 189 -0.33 13.93 -16.66
N GLN A 190 -0.70 15.17 -16.38
CA GLN A 190 0.18 16.34 -16.55
C GLN A 190 1.44 16.27 -15.67
N ASP A 191 1.37 15.57 -14.54
CA ASP A 191 2.47 15.45 -13.59
C ASP A 191 3.38 14.26 -13.90
N PHE A 192 3.19 13.57 -15.04
CA PHE A 192 3.88 12.30 -15.32
C PHE A 192 5.41 12.43 -15.41
N ASN A 193 5.93 13.57 -15.85
CA ASN A 193 7.38 13.81 -15.84
C ASN A 193 7.94 13.90 -14.40
N LEU A 194 7.16 14.47 -13.47
CA LEU A 194 7.50 14.47 -12.05
C LEU A 194 7.40 13.05 -11.48
N PHE A 195 6.38 12.29 -11.88
CA PHE A 195 6.21 10.89 -11.47
C PHE A 195 7.41 10.01 -11.86
N LEU A 196 7.99 10.19 -13.06
CA LEU A 196 9.21 9.51 -13.45
C LEU A 196 10.39 9.83 -12.52
N GLN A 197 10.60 11.11 -12.18
CA GLN A 197 11.64 11.53 -11.22
C GLN A 197 11.41 10.94 -9.82
N VAL A 198 10.15 10.86 -9.40
CA VAL A 198 9.77 10.24 -8.12
C VAL A 198 10.18 8.77 -8.09
N TYR A 199 9.94 8.02 -9.17
CA TYR A 199 10.28 6.60 -9.21
C TYR A 199 11.77 6.33 -9.41
N GLU A 200 12.53 7.25 -10.02
CA GLU A 200 14.00 7.22 -9.98
C GLU A 200 14.52 7.26 -8.53
N ILE A 201 13.87 8.03 -7.65
CA ILE A 201 14.21 8.11 -6.22
C ILE A 201 13.76 6.84 -5.48
N VAL A 202 12.48 6.46 -5.63
CA VAL A 202 11.88 5.32 -4.91
C VAL A 202 12.67 4.03 -5.16
N THR A 203 13.07 3.78 -6.41
CA THR A 203 13.70 2.51 -6.80
C THR A 203 15.21 2.58 -6.87
N ALA A 204 15.82 3.71 -6.52
CA ALA A 204 17.27 3.89 -6.52
C ALA A 204 17.95 2.76 -5.72
N GLN A 205 18.92 2.07 -6.32
CA GLN A 205 19.71 1.02 -5.64
C GLN A 205 18.93 -0.19 -5.09
N LEU A 206 17.62 -0.29 -5.33
CA LEU A 206 16.82 -1.47 -4.97
C LEU A 206 17.04 -2.60 -5.97
N SER A 207 17.75 -3.64 -5.55
CA SER A 207 18.18 -4.74 -6.42
C SER A 207 17.81 -6.14 -5.91
N LYS A 208 17.28 -6.27 -4.69
CA LYS A 208 16.94 -7.57 -4.08
C LYS A 208 15.48 -7.95 -4.32
N ALA A 209 14.61 -6.96 -4.48
CA ALA A 209 13.20 -7.16 -4.79
C ALA A 209 12.87 -6.78 -6.23
N GLU A 210 12.00 -7.60 -6.82
CA GLU A 210 11.32 -7.28 -8.05
C GLU A 210 10.17 -6.29 -7.77
N LYS A 211 10.06 -5.25 -8.59
CA LYS A 211 9.21 -4.08 -8.35
C LYS A 211 8.06 -4.08 -9.34
N THR A 212 6.85 -3.89 -8.81
CA THR A 212 5.63 -3.76 -9.60
C THR A 212 5.06 -2.37 -9.42
N LEU A 213 4.74 -1.67 -10.50
CA LEU A 213 3.87 -0.49 -10.46
C LEU A 213 2.42 -0.93 -10.72
N GLN A 214 1.52 -0.74 -9.76
CA GLN A 214 0.10 -1.07 -9.93
C GLN A 214 -0.74 0.18 -10.18
N LEU A 215 -1.55 0.14 -11.24
CA LEU A 215 -2.40 1.23 -11.70
C LEU A 215 -3.86 0.77 -11.78
N ASN A 216 -4.71 1.34 -10.93
CA ASN A 216 -6.14 1.02 -10.82
C ASN A 216 -6.99 2.30 -10.92
N PHE A 217 -8.28 2.15 -11.21
CA PHE A 217 -9.31 3.21 -11.16
C PHE A 217 -9.18 4.32 -12.22
N GLY A 218 -8.58 4.03 -13.37
CA GLY A 218 -8.45 4.99 -14.47
C GLY A 218 -7.96 4.36 -15.77
N ASN A 219 -7.74 5.19 -16.79
CA ASN A 219 -7.25 4.75 -18.11
C ASN A 219 -5.84 5.26 -18.42
N LEU A 220 -5.14 4.55 -19.32
CA LEU A 220 -3.76 4.82 -19.71
C LEU A 220 -3.60 5.81 -20.86
N GLU A 221 -4.69 6.36 -21.39
CA GLU A 221 -4.65 7.23 -22.57
C GLU A 221 -3.69 8.42 -22.34
N GLY A 222 -2.76 8.65 -23.26
CA GLY A 222 -1.76 9.72 -23.15
C GLY A 222 -0.58 9.43 -22.20
N LEU A 223 -0.59 8.32 -21.45
CA LEU A 223 0.56 7.86 -20.67
C LEU A 223 1.42 6.83 -21.42
N TYR A 224 0.82 6.06 -22.34
CA TYR A 224 1.59 5.16 -23.21
C TYR A 224 2.29 5.94 -24.34
N PRO A 225 3.56 5.65 -24.68
CA PRO A 225 4.44 4.62 -24.11
C PRO A 225 5.27 5.09 -22.91
N LYS A 226 5.15 6.34 -22.46
CA LYS A 226 5.98 6.92 -21.37
C LYS A 226 5.94 6.09 -20.08
N ILE A 227 4.81 5.44 -19.78
CA ILE A 227 4.64 4.56 -18.62
C ILE A 227 5.65 3.41 -18.58
N LEU A 228 6.15 2.96 -19.74
CA LEU A 228 7.17 1.93 -19.85
C LEU A 228 8.56 2.39 -19.38
N ASN A 229 8.76 3.69 -19.17
CA ASN A 229 10.02 4.24 -18.68
C ASN A 229 10.09 4.33 -17.15
N VAL A 230 9.05 3.91 -16.43
CA VAL A 230 9.11 3.82 -14.97
C VAL A 230 10.06 2.68 -14.61
N ASN A 231 11.00 2.92 -13.68
CA ASN A 231 12.06 1.98 -13.33
C ASN A 231 11.56 0.84 -12.43
N VAL A 232 10.73 -0.05 -13.00
CA VAL A 232 10.13 -1.24 -12.38
C VAL A 232 10.13 -2.41 -13.38
N GLU A 233 10.16 -3.64 -12.87
CA GLU A 233 10.17 -4.84 -13.73
C GLU A 233 8.76 -5.25 -14.19
N ARG A 234 7.71 -4.93 -13.43
CA ARG A 234 6.31 -5.24 -13.76
C ARG A 234 5.44 -3.98 -13.71
N ILE A 235 4.45 -3.91 -14.60
CA ILE A 235 3.39 -2.90 -14.55
C ILE A 235 2.04 -3.62 -14.58
N GLY A 236 1.23 -3.40 -13.56
CA GLY A 236 -0.11 -3.93 -13.44
C GLY A 236 -1.16 -2.92 -13.90
N PHE A 237 -2.10 -3.39 -14.73
CA PHE A 237 -3.18 -2.59 -15.29
C PHE A 237 -4.54 -3.21 -14.94
N GLU A 238 -5.51 -2.37 -14.58
CA GLU A 238 -6.91 -2.78 -14.49
C GLU A 238 -7.54 -2.82 -15.90
N LEU A 239 -7.93 -4.00 -16.37
CA LEU A 239 -8.52 -4.21 -17.71
C LEU A 239 -10.05 -4.36 -17.70
N THR A 240 -10.68 -4.13 -16.54
CA THR A 240 -12.14 -4.29 -16.35
C THR A 240 -12.89 -2.97 -16.42
N LYS A 241 -12.22 -1.84 -16.13
CA LYS A 241 -12.80 -0.49 -16.08
C LYS A 241 -12.04 0.56 -16.90
N GLY A 242 -11.02 0.17 -17.66
CA GLY A 242 -10.15 1.07 -18.44
C GLY A 242 -9.65 0.43 -19.71
#